data_AF-A0AA38CCP7-F1
#
_entry.id   AF-A0AA38CCP7-F1
#
_cell.length_a   1.000
_cell.length_b   1.000
_cell.length_c   1.000
_cell.angle_alpha   90.00
_cell.angle_beta   90.00
_cell.angle_gamma   90.00
#
_symmetry.space_group_name_H-M   'P 1'
#
loop_
_entity.id
_entity.type
_entity.pdbx_description
1 polymer ?
#
loop_
_entity_poly.entity_id
_entity_poly.type
_entity_poly.pdbx_seq_one_letter_code
_entity_poly.pdbx_strand_id
1 'polypeptide(L)'
;EECSLNTLEENYQTICWGCGLRLLLPSYAPVFKCGWCGAITNNTVKQHTQHWFDWCNAFGDRFFILIVICIILSIICGGVWAVYPVVFSTISFSSVFHSISTFILASGTLASFCLAAFRPAGPPPTIPWGNYEVVGKGCLDNYCFCQFCAKPKSPQTHHCSSCETCVLNMDHHCPFIGNCVGATNHHHFITFLFFALVSNIYVLLMSIYA
;
A
#
# COMPACT_ATOMS: atom_id res chain seq x y z
N GLU A 1 -53.76 -31.78 14.14
CA GLU A 1 -53.01 -31.37 12.94
C GLU A 1 -51.68 -30.78 13.39
N GLU A 2 -50.65 -31.61 13.42
CA GLU A 2 -49.26 -31.18 13.61
C GLU A 2 -48.77 -30.60 12.28
N CYS A 3 -48.58 -29.28 12.23
CA CYS A 3 -47.91 -28.65 11.11
C CYS A 3 -46.41 -28.89 11.25
N SER A 4 -45.95 -29.93 10.57
CA SER A 4 -44.54 -30.26 10.33
C SER A 4 -43.85 -29.15 9.53
N LEU A 5 -43.44 -28.08 10.20
CA LEU A 5 -42.53 -27.09 9.63
C LEU A 5 -41.08 -27.60 9.77
N ASN A 6 -40.75 -28.70 9.09
CA ASN A 6 -39.38 -29.05 8.78
C ASN A 6 -38.88 -28.11 7.67
N THR A 7 -38.67 -26.84 7.99
CA THR A 7 -37.64 -26.08 7.28
C THR A 7 -36.33 -26.75 7.66
N LEU A 8 -35.83 -27.62 6.78
CA LEU A 8 -34.47 -28.13 6.86
C LEU A 8 -33.55 -26.91 6.92
N GLU A 9 -33.15 -26.54 8.14
CA GLU A 9 -31.96 -25.72 8.37
C GLU A 9 -30.81 -26.57 7.86
N GLU A 10 -30.51 -26.49 6.57
CA GLU A 10 -29.34 -27.12 5.98
C GLU A 10 -28.11 -26.43 6.59
N ASN A 11 -27.66 -26.99 7.70
CA ASN A 11 -26.41 -26.62 8.35
C ASN A 11 -25.30 -27.36 7.62
N TYR A 12 -24.29 -26.64 7.14
CA TYR A 12 -23.10 -27.27 6.56
C TYR A 12 -21.97 -27.25 7.57
N GLN A 13 -21.15 -28.29 7.53
CA GLN A 13 -19.97 -28.41 8.37
C GLN A 13 -18.78 -27.74 7.68
N THR A 14 -18.10 -26.83 8.37
CA THR A 14 -16.87 -26.21 7.90
C THR A 14 -15.82 -26.14 9.01
N ILE A 15 -14.58 -25.84 8.66
CA ILE A 15 -13.49 -25.66 9.61
C ILE A 15 -13.20 -24.17 9.72
N CYS A 16 -13.07 -23.68 10.96
CA CYS A 16 -12.58 -22.32 11.19
C CYS A 16 -11.16 -22.20 10.64
N TRP A 17 -10.93 -21.35 9.65
CA TRP A 17 -9.57 -21.09 9.15
C TRP A 17 -8.66 -20.59 10.27
N GLY A 18 -9.19 -19.86 11.25
CA GLY A 18 -8.40 -19.30 12.35
C GLY A 18 -7.87 -20.32 13.35
N CYS A 19 -8.75 -21.15 13.94
CA CYS A 19 -8.38 -22.08 15.01
C CYS A 19 -8.52 -23.56 14.65
N GLY A 20 -9.00 -23.92 13.46
CA GLY A 20 -9.17 -25.33 13.07
C GLY A 20 -10.35 -26.05 13.73
N LEU A 21 -11.16 -25.39 14.56
CA LEU A 21 -12.37 -25.98 15.12
C LEU A 21 -13.41 -26.27 14.02
N ARG A 22 -14.10 -27.42 14.14
CA ARG A 22 -15.26 -27.76 13.32
C ARG A 22 -16.45 -26.91 13.75
N LEU A 23 -17.10 -26.29 12.78
CA LEU A 23 -18.24 -25.40 12.95
C LEU A 23 -19.42 -25.95 12.14
N LEU A 24 -20.62 -25.85 12.72
CA LEU A 24 -21.89 -26.06 12.03
C LEU A 24 -22.46 -24.67 11.75
N LEU A 25 -22.55 -24.30 10.47
CA LEU A 25 -23.03 -22.99 10.05
C LEU A 25 -24.33 -23.14 9.25
N PRO A 26 -25.32 -22.26 9.48
CA PRO A 26 -26.50 -22.21 8.63
C PRO A 26 -26.12 -21.76 7.22
N SER A 27 -26.64 -22.44 6.19
CA SER A 27 -26.32 -22.16 4.78
C SER A 27 -26.67 -20.73 4.33
N TYR A 28 -27.57 -20.05 5.04
CA TYR A 28 -27.98 -18.68 4.73
C TYR A 28 -27.05 -17.60 5.32
N ALA A 29 -26.05 -17.94 6.13
CA ALA A 29 -25.15 -16.96 6.76
C ALA A 29 -23.91 -16.69 5.89
N PRO A 30 -23.83 -15.55 5.16
CA PRO A 30 -22.70 -15.24 4.28
C PRO A 30 -21.41 -14.89 5.04
N VAL A 31 -21.55 -14.42 6.28
CA VAL A 31 -20.46 -14.01 7.16
C VAL A 31 -20.66 -14.67 8.52
N PHE A 32 -19.60 -15.24 9.06
CA PHE A 32 -19.60 -15.89 10.37
C PHE A 32 -18.37 -15.50 11.18
N LYS A 33 -18.55 -15.34 12.50
CA LYS A 33 -17.48 -15.08 13.46
C LYS A 33 -17.32 -16.27 14.41
N CYS A 34 -16.11 -16.83 14.49
CA CYS A 34 -15.80 -17.94 15.38
C CYS A 34 -15.91 -17.54 16.85
N GLY A 35 -16.75 -18.22 17.62
CA GLY A 35 -16.93 -17.94 19.06
C GLY A 35 -15.71 -18.25 19.94
N TRP A 36 -14.76 -19.05 19.46
CA TRP A 36 -13.51 -19.33 20.18
C TRP A 36 -12.43 -18.30 19.87
N CYS A 37 -11.89 -18.30 18.65
CA CYS A 37 -10.76 -17.43 18.29
C CYS A 37 -11.16 -16.02 17.84
N GLY A 38 -12.43 -15.78 17.48
CA GLY A 38 -12.91 -14.48 16.99
C GLY A 38 -12.69 -14.22 15.49
N ALA A 39 -12.11 -15.19 14.76
CA ALA A 39 -11.87 -15.10 13.33
C ALA A 39 -13.18 -14.97 12.53
N ILE A 40 -13.18 -14.11 11.52
CA ILE A 40 -14.32 -13.85 10.64
C ILE A 40 -14.09 -14.54 9.29
N THR A 41 -15.09 -15.33 8.87
CA THR A 41 -15.15 -15.95 7.54
C THR A 41 -16.20 -15.24 6.72
N ASN A 42 -15.85 -14.81 5.51
CA ASN A 42 -16.79 -14.25 4.55
C ASN A 42 -16.72 -15.08 3.25
N ASN A 43 -17.84 -15.71 2.89
CA ASN A 43 -17.94 -16.58 1.71
C ASN A 43 -18.38 -15.82 0.43
N THR A 44 -18.61 -14.51 0.50
CA THR A 44 -19.15 -13.73 -0.64
C THR A 44 -18.11 -13.24 -1.64
N VAL A 45 -16.82 -13.50 -1.41
CA VAL A 45 -15.77 -12.98 -2.28
C VAL A 45 -15.62 -13.90 -3.50
N LYS A 46 -16.14 -13.46 -4.65
CA LYS A 46 -15.85 -14.07 -5.95
C LYS A 46 -14.45 -13.70 -6.40
N GLN A 47 -13.71 -14.66 -6.95
CA GLN A 47 -12.45 -14.42 -7.67
C GLN A 47 -12.73 -13.49 -8.85
N HIS A 48 -12.12 -12.30 -8.84
CA HIS A 48 -12.10 -11.43 -10.00
C HIS A 48 -10.78 -11.66 -10.74
N THR A 49 -10.86 -12.31 -11.89
CA THR A 49 -9.70 -12.69 -12.72
C THR A 49 -9.49 -11.65 -13.83
N GLN A 50 -8.95 -10.47 -13.49
CA GLN A 50 -8.51 -9.48 -14.48
C GLN A 50 -6.99 -9.24 -14.46
N HIS A 51 -6.24 -10.33 -14.30
CA HIS A 51 -4.77 -10.38 -14.28
C HIS A 51 -4.09 -9.60 -15.42
N TRP A 52 -4.69 -9.56 -16.63
CA TRP A 52 -4.14 -8.79 -17.75
C TRP A 52 -4.15 -7.27 -17.49
N PHE A 53 -5.23 -6.73 -16.92
CA PHE A 53 -5.32 -5.30 -16.60
C PHE A 53 -4.35 -4.93 -15.46
N ASP A 54 -4.25 -5.77 -14.43
CA ASP A 54 -3.31 -5.57 -13.33
C ASP A 54 -1.84 -5.55 -13.83
N TRP A 55 -1.49 -6.45 -14.76
CA TRP A 55 -0.16 -6.48 -15.37
C TRP A 55 0.15 -5.24 -16.20
N CYS A 56 -0.80 -4.76 -17.02
CA CYS A 56 -0.63 -3.54 -17.79
C CYS A 56 -0.42 -2.31 -16.89
N ASN A 57 -1.17 -2.21 -15.78
CA ASN A 57 -1.01 -1.13 -14.81
C ASN A 57 0.37 -1.21 -14.12
N ALA A 58 0.80 -2.41 -13.72
CA ALA A 58 2.11 -2.60 -13.10
C ALA A 58 3.28 -2.23 -14.05
N PHE A 59 3.14 -2.49 -15.35
CA PHE A 59 4.12 -2.05 -16.34
C PHE A 59 4.14 -0.52 -16.49
N GLY A 60 2.97 0.12 -16.56
CA GLY A 60 2.84 1.57 -16.61
C GLY A 60 3.45 2.26 -15.38
N ASP A 61 3.17 1.73 -14.20
CA ASP A 61 3.70 2.21 -12.92
C ASP A 61 5.24 2.22 -12.91
N ARG A 62 5.87 1.13 -13.35
CA ARG A 62 7.35 1.04 -13.42
C ARG A 62 7.95 2.03 -14.40
N PHE A 63 7.33 2.19 -15.57
CA PHE A 63 7.78 3.15 -16.56
C PHE A 63 7.69 4.59 -16.03
N PHE A 64 6.58 4.91 -15.34
CA PHE A 64 6.39 6.21 -14.72
C PHE A 64 7.45 6.51 -13.65
N ILE A 65 7.74 5.55 -12.76
CA ILE A 65 8.79 5.69 -11.75
C ILE A 65 10.14 6.01 -12.40
N LEU A 66 10.51 5.27 -13.45
CA LEU A 66 11.78 5.48 -14.15
C LEU A 66 11.87 6.89 -14.74
N ILE A 67 10.79 7.37 -15.36
CA ILE A 67 10.72 8.74 -15.89
C ILE A 67 10.95 9.76 -14.76
N VAL A 68 10.25 9.64 -13.64
CA VAL A 68 10.39 10.58 -12.52
C VAL A 68 11.82 10.59 -11.97
N ILE A 69 12.43 9.42 -11.79
CA ILE A 69 13.82 9.32 -11.32
C ILE A 69 14.76 9.98 -12.33
N CYS A 70 14.62 9.70 -13.62
CA CYS A 70 15.44 10.31 -14.67
C CYS A 70 15.29 11.83 -14.71
N ILE A 71 14.08 12.37 -14.56
CA ILE A 71 13.83 13.81 -14.50
C ILE A 71 14.55 14.44 -13.29
N ILE A 72 14.38 13.87 -12.09
CA ILE A 72 15.00 14.41 -10.88
C ILE A 72 16.53 14.33 -10.96
N LEU A 73 17.08 13.22 -11.47
CA LEU A 73 18.52 13.08 -11.70
C LEU A 73 19.04 14.07 -12.75
N SER A 74 18.28 14.32 -13.82
CA SER A 74 18.65 15.34 -14.82
C SER A 74 18.64 16.75 -14.22
N ILE A 75 17.75 17.06 -13.27
CA ILE A 75 17.77 18.36 -12.56
C ILE A 75 19.02 18.47 -11.68
N ILE A 76 19.37 17.40 -10.96
CA ILE A 76 20.57 17.36 -10.11
C ILE A 76 21.84 17.49 -10.98
N CYS A 77 21.97 16.68 -12.04
CA CYS A 77 23.18 16.64 -12.87
C CYS A 77 23.25 17.78 -13.89
N GLY A 78 22.17 18.02 -14.63
CA GLY A 78 22.12 19.04 -15.68
C GLY A 78 21.87 20.45 -15.15
N GLY A 79 20.90 20.60 -14.25
CA GLY A 79 20.50 21.91 -13.71
C GLY A 79 21.60 22.54 -12.84
N VAL A 80 22.08 21.82 -11.83
CA VAL A 80 23.03 22.36 -10.83
C VAL A 80 24.47 22.42 -11.36
N TRP A 81 24.92 21.44 -12.16
CA TRP A 81 26.34 21.34 -12.56
C TRP A 81 26.63 21.82 -13.99
N ALA A 82 25.69 21.71 -14.93
CA ALA A 82 25.95 22.06 -16.33
C ALA A 82 25.37 23.42 -16.72
N VAL A 83 24.13 23.72 -16.34
CA VAL A 83 23.44 24.97 -16.74
C VAL A 83 23.78 26.11 -15.80
N TYR A 84 23.78 25.86 -14.49
CA TYR A 84 23.97 26.92 -13.50
C TYR A 84 25.29 27.69 -13.64
N PRO A 85 26.46 27.04 -13.80
CA PRO A 85 27.74 27.75 -13.94
C PRO A 85 27.86 28.52 -15.26
N VAL A 86 27.12 28.10 -16.30
CA VAL A 86 27.13 28.73 -17.63
C VAL A 86 26.20 29.94 -17.69
N VAL A 87 25.03 29.87 -17.05
CA VAL A 87 24.04 30.97 -17.02
C VAL A 87 24.42 32.03 -16.00
N PHE A 88 24.90 31.62 -14.83
CA PHE A 88 25.34 32.52 -13.76
C PHE A 88 26.86 32.58 -13.71
N SER A 89 27.47 32.93 -14.85
CA SER A 89 28.92 33.08 -15.06
C SER A 89 29.61 34.07 -14.10
N THR A 90 28.86 34.75 -13.22
CA THR A 90 29.34 35.50 -12.06
C THR A 90 29.10 34.71 -10.77
N ILE A 91 30.18 34.39 -10.04
CA ILE A 91 30.11 33.78 -8.70
C ILE A 91 29.59 34.83 -7.71
N SER A 92 28.27 35.04 -7.69
CA SER A 92 27.60 35.83 -6.67
C SER A 92 27.19 34.93 -5.49
N PHE A 93 27.18 35.48 -4.29
CA PHE A 93 26.68 34.79 -3.08
C PHE A 93 25.25 34.27 -3.29
N SER A 94 24.40 35.07 -3.92
CA SER A 94 23.03 34.68 -4.28
C SER A 94 23.02 33.44 -5.18
N SER A 95 23.95 33.37 -6.14
CA SER A 95 24.00 32.26 -7.09
C SER A 95 24.40 30.94 -6.43
N VAL A 96 25.39 30.99 -5.53
CA VAL A 96 25.80 29.82 -4.73
C VAL A 96 24.64 29.36 -3.82
N PHE A 97 23.94 30.30 -3.19
CA PHE A 97 22.79 29.99 -2.33
C PHE A 97 21.67 29.26 -3.07
N HIS A 98 21.31 29.73 -4.26
CA HIS A 98 20.26 29.10 -5.08
C HIS A 98 20.68 27.72 -5.62
N SER A 99 21.95 27.53 -5.95
CA SER A 99 22.49 26.21 -6.33
C SER A 99 22.37 25.19 -5.20
N ILE A 100 22.81 25.56 -4.00
CA ILE A 100 22.77 24.69 -2.82
C ILE A 100 21.31 24.37 -2.46
N SER A 101 20.44 25.38 -2.46
CA SER A 101 19.01 25.21 -2.17
C SER A 101 18.35 24.25 -3.15
N THR A 102 18.63 24.40 -4.45
CA THR A 102 18.12 23.51 -5.50
C THR A 102 18.61 22.07 -5.31
N PHE A 103 19.89 21.88 -4.98
CA PHE A 103 20.47 20.56 -4.73
C PHE A 103 19.84 19.87 -3.52
N ILE A 104 19.65 20.59 -2.40
CA ILE A 104 19.02 20.06 -1.19
C ILE A 104 17.57 19.66 -1.46
N LEU A 105 16.80 20.51 -2.14
CA LEU A 105 15.40 20.23 -2.45
C LEU A 105 15.26 19.06 -3.42
N ALA A 106 16.08 18.99 -4.47
CA ALA A 106 16.06 17.89 -5.43
C ALA A 106 16.49 16.56 -4.81
N SER A 107 17.55 16.56 -3.98
CA SER A 107 18.00 15.34 -3.29
C SER A 107 17.00 14.86 -2.23
N GLY A 108 16.40 15.78 -1.46
CA GLY A 108 15.32 15.46 -0.52
C GLY A 108 14.09 14.87 -1.21
N THR A 109 13.69 15.44 -2.35
CA THR A 109 12.60 14.91 -3.20
C THR A 109 12.94 13.51 -3.71
N LEU A 110 14.15 13.30 -4.25
CA LEU A 110 14.58 11.99 -4.75
C LEU A 110 14.60 10.92 -3.65
N ALA A 111 15.22 11.24 -2.51
CA ALA A 111 15.35 10.29 -1.41
C ALA A 111 13.99 9.89 -0.84
N SER A 112 13.11 10.86 -0.59
CA SER A 112 11.76 10.60 -0.08
C SER A 112 10.88 9.87 -1.10
N PHE A 113 10.97 10.20 -2.39
CA PHE A 113 10.31 9.48 -3.47
C PHE A 113 10.76 8.02 -3.53
N CYS A 114 12.07 7.75 -3.54
CA CYS A 114 12.61 6.39 -3.55
C CYS A 114 12.17 5.60 -2.32
N LEU A 115 12.15 6.23 -1.14
CA LEU A 115 11.65 5.58 0.07
C LEU A 115 10.15 5.27 0.00
N ALA A 116 9.34 6.16 -0.57
CA ALA A 116 7.91 5.89 -0.77
C ALA A 116 7.67 4.78 -1.80
N ALA A 117 8.38 4.82 -2.94
CA ALA A 117 8.21 3.92 -4.07
C ALA A 117 8.73 2.50 -3.79
N PHE A 118 9.89 2.34 -3.14
CA PHE A 118 10.55 1.04 -3.04
C PHE A 118 10.48 0.37 -1.66
N ARG A 119 10.08 1.09 -0.60
CA ARG A 119 9.81 0.44 0.69
C ARG A 119 8.54 -0.41 0.60
N PRO A 120 8.49 -1.59 1.25
CA PRO A 120 7.23 -2.30 1.42
C PRO A 120 6.18 -1.37 2.04
N ALA A 121 4.94 -1.43 1.56
CA ALA A 121 3.85 -0.58 2.05
C ALA A 121 3.42 -0.95 3.48
N GLY A 122 3.65 -2.20 3.89
CA GLY A 122 3.38 -2.70 5.24
C GLY A 122 2.82 -4.11 5.17
N PRO A 123 3.65 -5.17 5.22
CA PRO A 123 3.11 -6.52 5.24
C PRO A 123 2.28 -6.74 6.52
N PRO A 124 1.17 -7.49 6.47
CA PRO A 124 0.42 -7.87 7.67
C PRO A 124 1.31 -8.71 8.59
N PRO A 125 1.09 -8.65 9.91
CA PRO A 125 1.86 -9.44 10.87
C PRO A 125 1.68 -10.93 10.60
N THR A 126 2.77 -11.70 10.72
CA THR A 126 2.72 -13.16 10.70
C THR A 126 2.21 -13.65 12.04
N ILE A 127 1.07 -14.34 12.04
CA ILE A 127 0.44 -14.90 13.22
C ILE A 127 0.29 -16.42 13.05
N PRO A 128 0.29 -17.21 14.14
CA PRO A 128 -0.14 -18.59 14.08
C PRO A 128 -1.65 -18.68 13.79
N TRP A 129 -2.05 -19.64 12.97
CA TRP A 129 -3.44 -19.91 12.63
C TRP A 129 -3.61 -21.39 12.24
N GLY A 130 -4.85 -21.86 12.17
CA GLY A 130 -5.22 -23.22 11.76
C GLY A 130 -5.13 -24.30 12.85
N ASN A 131 -4.56 -24.00 14.03
CA ASN A 131 -4.44 -24.96 15.13
C ASN A 131 -5.01 -24.40 16.44
N TYR A 132 -6.00 -25.08 17.03
CA TYR A 132 -6.69 -24.66 18.25
C TYR A 132 -5.80 -24.73 19.49
N GLU A 133 -4.73 -25.55 19.47
CA GLU A 133 -3.76 -25.66 20.56
C GLU A 133 -2.87 -24.42 20.65
N VAL A 134 -2.62 -23.77 19.50
CA VAL A 134 -1.77 -22.58 19.40
C VAL A 134 -2.61 -21.30 19.43
N VAL A 135 -3.83 -21.34 18.89
CA VAL A 135 -4.72 -20.17 18.80
C VAL A 135 -5.68 -20.16 19.99
N GLY A 136 -5.32 -19.33 20.97
CA GLY A 136 -6.14 -19.09 22.16
C GLY A 136 -7.46 -18.37 21.88
N LYS A 137 -8.29 -18.31 22.92
CA LYS A 137 -9.59 -17.65 22.89
C LYS A 137 -9.43 -16.15 22.59
N GLY A 138 -10.11 -15.65 21.57
CA GLY A 138 -10.06 -14.25 21.12
C GLY A 138 -8.77 -13.82 20.41
N CYS A 139 -7.79 -14.71 20.19
CA CYS A 139 -6.50 -14.33 19.59
C CYS A 139 -6.60 -13.81 18.15
N LEU A 140 -7.68 -14.13 17.44
CA LEU A 140 -7.95 -13.72 16.06
C LEU A 140 -9.19 -12.84 15.96
N ASP A 141 -9.51 -12.09 17.02
CA ASP A 141 -10.70 -11.25 17.03
C ASP A 141 -10.66 -10.22 15.90
N ASN A 142 -11.71 -10.24 15.06
CA ASN A 142 -11.87 -9.38 13.89
C ASN A 142 -10.79 -9.56 12.80
N TYR A 143 -10.00 -10.64 12.85
CA TYR A 143 -9.21 -11.04 11.71
C TYR A 143 -10.13 -11.65 10.65
N CYS A 144 -9.86 -11.34 9.39
CA CYS A 144 -10.50 -11.97 8.23
C CYS A 144 -9.50 -12.88 7.52
N PHE A 145 -9.95 -13.67 6.55
CA PHE A 145 -9.04 -14.41 5.65
C PHE A 145 -8.97 -13.74 4.28
N CYS A 146 -7.76 -13.54 3.77
CA CYS A 146 -7.58 -13.11 2.38
C CYS A 146 -7.50 -14.34 1.48
N GLN A 147 -8.48 -14.51 0.60
CA GLN A 147 -8.50 -15.64 -0.34
C GLN A 147 -7.42 -15.53 -1.42
N PHE A 148 -7.09 -14.30 -1.87
CA PHE A 148 -6.06 -14.07 -2.88
C PHE A 148 -4.66 -14.42 -2.39
N CYS A 149 -4.32 -14.00 -1.16
CA CYS A 149 -3.01 -14.27 -0.57
C CYS A 149 -2.98 -15.57 0.26
N ALA A 150 -4.11 -16.28 0.39
CA ALA A 150 -4.30 -17.46 1.23
C ALA A 150 -3.73 -17.32 2.66
N LYS A 151 -3.97 -16.16 3.30
CA LYS A 151 -3.40 -15.84 4.63
C LYS A 151 -4.34 -15.00 5.49
N PRO A 152 -4.17 -15.05 6.83
CA PRO A 152 -4.89 -14.16 7.74
C PRO A 152 -4.66 -12.69 7.39
N LYS A 153 -5.75 -11.94 7.45
CA LYS A 153 -5.84 -10.51 7.19
C LYS A 153 -6.18 -9.86 8.52
N SER A 154 -5.21 -9.19 9.13
CA SER A 154 -5.44 -8.44 10.37
C SER A 154 -6.46 -7.31 10.15
N PRO A 155 -7.06 -6.79 11.22
CA PRO A 155 -7.85 -5.57 11.14
C PRO A 155 -7.08 -4.47 10.41
N GLN A 156 -7.78 -3.68 9.60
CA GLN A 156 -7.21 -2.57 8.78
C GLN A 156 -6.22 -2.98 7.69
N THR A 157 -5.95 -4.27 7.49
CA THR A 157 -5.26 -4.74 6.29
C THR A 157 -6.21 -4.70 5.10
N HIS A 158 -5.73 -4.46 3.88
CA HIS A 158 -6.50 -4.62 2.63
C HIS A 158 -5.66 -5.32 1.57
N HIS A 159 -6.30 -6.07 0.68
CA HIS A 159 -5.61 -6.69 -0.47
C HIS A 159 -5.61 -5.69 -1.63
N CYS A 160 -4.44 -5.38 -2.15
CA CYS A 160 -4.29 -4.63 -3.38
C CYS A 160 -4.10 -5.60 -4.54
N SER A 161 -4.97 -5.54 -5.56
CA SER A 161 -4.82 -6.36 -6.77
C SER A 161 -3.60 -5.94 -7.58
N SER A 162 -3.33 -4.63 -7.73
CA SER A 162 -2.19 -4.12 -8.48
C SER A 162 -0.84 -4.56 -7.90
N CYS A 163 -0.72 -4.65 -6.57
CA CYS A 163 0.48 -5.13 -5.89
C CYS A 163 0.43 -6.62 -5.53
N GLU A 164 -0.69 -7.30 -5.81
CA GLU A 164 -0.96 -8.71 -5.48
C GLU A 164 -0.66 -9.10 -4.03
N THR A 165 -0.82 -8.16 -3.09
CA THR A 165 -0.45 -8.36 -1.70
C THR A 165 -1.40 -7.67 -0.73
N CYS A 166 -1.48 -8.24 0.47
CA CYS A 166 -2.13 -7.60 1.60
C CYS A 166 -1.22 -6.52 2.18
N VAL A 167 -1.76 -5.33 2.39
CA VAL A 167 -1.09 -4.16 2.97
C VAL A 167 -1.80 -3.76 4.26
N LEU A 168 -1.06 -3.70 5.36
CA LEU A 168 -1.49 -3.25 6.67
C LEU A 168 -1.73 -1.73 6.66
N ASN A 169 -2.85 -1.29 7.24
CA ASN A 169 -3.30 0.10 7.22
C ASN A 169 -3.16 0.71 5.82
N MET A 170 -3.60 -0.04 4.81
CA MET A 170 -3.56 0.40 3.42
C MET A 170 -4.41 1.64 3.26
N ASP A 171 -3.82 2.71 2.76
CA ASP A 171 -4.54 3.90 2.35
C ASP A 171 -5.01 3.74 0.90
N HIS A 172 -4.06 3.68 -0.05
CA HIS A 172 -4.36 3.49 -1.47
C HIS A 172 -3.19 2.89 -2.26
N HIS A 173 -3.46 2.38 -3.47
CA HIS A 173 -2.44 2.13 -4.49
C HIS A 173 -2.18 3.42 -5.25
N CYS A 174 -0.92 3.86 -5.31
CA CYS A 174 -0.55 5.09 -5.99
C CYS A 174 0.28 4.76 -7.24
N PRO A 175 -0.28 4.92 -8.46
CA PRO A 175 0.43 4.69 -9.72
C PRO A 175 1.70 5.55 -9.85
N PHE A 176 1.70 6.75 -9.27
CA PHE A 176 2.81 7.70 -9.39
C PHE A 176 4.09 7.27 -8.65
N ILE A 177 3.95 6.48 -7.58
CA ILE A 177 5.09 5.85 -6.90
C ILE A 177 5.19 4.35 -7.23
N GLY A 178 4.29 3.84 -8.07
CA GLY A 178 4.12 2.43 -8.44
C GLY A 178 4.07 1.46 -7.28
N ASN A 179 3.47 1.88 -6.16
CA ASN A 179 3.41 1.12 -4.92
C ASN A 179 2.20 1.53 -4.09
N CYS A 180 1.76 0.66 -3.19
CA CYS A 180 0.79 1.00 -2.17
C CYS A 180 1.38 1.98 -1.15
N VAL A 181 0.53 2.84 -0.63
CA VAL A 181 0.78 3.63 0.57
C VAL A 181 0.11 2.92 1.74
N GLY A 182 0.89 2.55 2.74
CA GLY A 182 0.40 1.81 3.91
C GLY A 182 1.23 2.08 5.16
N ALA A 183 1.05 1.23 6.18
CA ALA A 183 1.62 1.42 7.52
C ALA A 183 3.11 1.82 7.55
N THR A 184 3.95 1.23 6.70
CA THR A 184 5.42 1.40 6.81
C THR A 184 6.01 2.46 5.88
N ASN A 185 5.31 2.90 4.84
CA ASN A 185 5.80 3.91 3.91
C ASN A 185 4.96 5.20 3.87
N HIS A 186 3.84 5.27 4.59
CA HIS A 186 2.97 6.45 4.62
C HIS A 186 3.72 7.74 4.98
N HIS A 187 4.58 7.73 6.01
CA HIS A 187 5.36 8.92 6.38
C HIS A 187 6.35 9.35 5.26
N HIS A 188 6.93 8.41 4.53
CA HIS A 188 7.80 8.71 3.40
C HIS A 188 7.02 9.34 2.24
N PHE A 189 5.81 8.85 1.98
CA PHE A 189 4.91 9.44 0.98
C PHE A 189 4.55 10.89 1.33
N ILE A 190 4.17 11.17 2.58
CA ILE A 190 3.87 12.54 3.04
C ILE A 190 5.11 13.45 2.96
N THR A 191 6.27 12.93 3.33
CA THR A 191 7.54 13.67 3.24
C THR A 191 7.87 14.00 1.77
N PHE A 192 7.65 13.07 0.85
CA PHE A 192 7.78 13.31 -0.59
C PHE A 192 6.87 14.43 -1.08
N LEU A 193 5.58 14.40 -0.72
CA LEU A 193 4.64 15.46 -1.10
C LEU A 193 5.08 16.84 -0.57
N PHE A 194 5.61 16.88 0.66
CA PHE A 194 6.14 18.10 1.25
C PHE A 194 7.34 18.65 0.46
N PHE A 195 8.36 17.82 0.18
CA PHE A 195 9.52 18.25 -0.61
C PHE A 195 9.13 18.65 -2.03
N ALA A 196 8.21 17.93 -2.67
CA ALA A 196 7.69 18.29 -3.98
C ALA A 196 6.98 19.65 -3.96
N LEU A 197 6.14 19.92 -2.97
CA LEU A 197 5.45 21.20 -2.80
C LEU A 197 6.45 22.35 -2.62
N VAL A 198 7.39 22.22 -1.69
CA VAL A 198 8.41 23.24 -1.42
C VAL A 198 9.26 23.50 -2.67
N SER A 199 9.65 22.43 -3.39
CA SER A 199 10.40 22.55 -4.64
C SER A 199 9.62 23.32 -5.70
N ASN A 200 8.32 23.06 -5.87
CA ASN A 200 7.48 23.77 -6.82
C ASN A 200 7.32 25.26 -6.45
N ILE A 201 7.13 25.58 -5.17
CA ILE A 201 7.07 26.97 -4.69
C ILE A 201 8.40 27.67 -4.96
N TYR A 202 9.53 27.00 -4.69
CA TYR A 202 10.86 27.54 -4.95
C TYR A 202 11.06 27.85 -6.44
N VAL A 203 10.73 26.91 -7.34
CA VAL A 203 10.82 27.10 -8.79
C VAL A 203 9.93 28.25 -9.26
N LEU A 204 8.70 28.35 -8.73
CA LEU A 204 7.80 29.47 -9.04
C LEU A 204 8.41 30.83 -8.65
N LEU A 205 8.96 30.93 -7.43
CA LEU A 205 9.61 32.17 -6.98
C LEU A 205 10.84 32.51 -7.83
N MET A 206 11.65 31.51 -8.19
CA MET A 206 12.79 31.72 -9.10
C MET A 206 12.34 32.19 -10.48
N SER A 207 11.23 31.66 -11.01
CA SER A 207 10.70 32.05 -12.32
C SER A 207 10.13 33.47 -12.34
N ILE A 208 9.70 34.01 -11.19
CA ILE A 208 9.26 35.40 -11.05
C ILE A 208 10.46 36.33 -10.83
N TYR A 209 11.51 35.83 -10.18
CA TYR A 209 12.73 36.58 -9.87
C TYR A 209 13.66 36.75 -11.09
N ALA A 210 13.68 35.77 -12.00
CA ALA A 210 14.47 35.78 -13.24
C ALA A 210 13.90 36.76 -14.27
#